data_AF-A0A9P3LZX1-F1
#
_entry.id   AF-A0A9P3LZX1-F1
#
_cell.length_a   1.000
_cell.length_b   1.000
_cell.length_c   1.000
_cell.angle_alpha   90.00
_cell.angle_beta   90.00
_cell.angle_gamma   90.00
#
_symmetry.space_group_name_H-M   'P 1'
#
loop_
_entity.id
_entity.type
_entity.pdbx_description
1 polymer ?
#
loop_
_entity_poly.entity_id
_entity_poly.type
_entity_poly.pdbx_seq_one_letter_code
_entity_poly.pdbx_strand_id
1 'polypeptide(L)'
;MTSFIYNFFTSSEKENATALRATLQEHGCRLKTQGEETDRLYKAQLVSLEETYKAHLKQLEQEYKLAKQHARDEMHRTHMRAVQQEMDLIMESEPYIRSDPKTKSKLEGLKAIMNFFSDVFLALPTAAPAYTESVEGSGEVPSVAAAVAANGEMVEERQTYPDEKSTAILISP
;
A
#
# COMPACT_ATOMS: atom_id res chain seq x y z
N MET A 1 -7.28 37.66 -47.83
CA MET A 1 -7.75 36.91 -49.02
C MET A 1 -9.03 36.08 -48.78
N THR A 2 -9.68 36.11 -47.61
CA THR A 2 -10.92 35.35 -47.35
C THR A 2 -12.21 36.05 -47.78
N SER A 3 -12.15 37.33 -48.19
CA SER A 3 -13.31 38.18 -48.46
C SER A 3 -13.96 37.95 -49.85
N PHE A 4 -13.21 37.45 -50.84
CA PHE A 4 -13.72 37.34 -52.22
C PHE A 4 -14.67 36.15 -52.42
N ILE A 5 -14.42 35.03 -51.75
CA ILE A 5 -15.23 33.81 -51.84
C ILE A 5 -16.55 33.96 -51.06
N TYR A 6 -16.55 34.76 -49.99
CA TYR A 6 -17.74 35.01 -49.19
C TYR A 6 -18.85 35.73 -49.96
N ASN A 7 -18.55 36.42 -51.06
CA ASN A 7 -19.57 37.13 -51.85
C ASN A 7 -20.39 36.22 -52.78
N PHE A 8 -19.97 34.98 -53.02
CA PHE A 8 -20.70 34.01 -53.85
C PHE A 8 -21.64 33.10 -53.06
N PHE A 9 -21.58 33.14 -51.73
CA PHE A 9 -22.46 32.35 -50.86
C PHE A 9 -23.82 33.03 -50.67
N THR A 10 -24.87 32.21 -50.71
CA THR A 10 -26.21 32.59 -50.29
C THR A 10 -26.22 32.98 -48.80
N SER A 11 -27.22 33.77 -48.37
CA SER A 11 -27.34 34.15 -46.95
C SER A 11 -27.37 32.92 -46.02
N SER A 12 -28.02 31.84 -46.46
CA SER A 12 -28.07 30.55 -45.75
C SER A 12 -26.69 29.91 -45.57
N GLU A 13 -25.84 29.92 -46.60
CA GLU A 13 -24.48 29.36 -46.52
C GLU A 13 -23.57 30.19 -45.61
N LYS A 14 -23.77 31.52 -45.57
CA LYS A 14 -23.06 32.41 -44.64
C LYS A 14 -23.44 32.13 -43.20
N GLU A 15 -24.75 32.01 -42.92
CA GLU A 15 -25.28 31.69 -41.59
C GLU A 15 -24.79 30.30 -41.11
N ASN A 16 -24.85 29.29 -41.98
CA ASN A 16 -24.35 27.95 -41.69
C ASN A 16 -22.84 27.94 -41.42
N ALA A 17 -22.05 28.67 -42.22
CA ALA A 17 -20.60 28.77 -42.00
C ALA A 17 -20.26 29.48 -40.68
N THR A 18 -21.03 30.49 -40.29
CA THR A 18 -20.85 31.14 -38.98
C THR A 18 -21.25 30.24 -37.82
N ALA A 19 -22.35 29.50 -37.95
CA ALA A 19 -22.78 28.52 -36.95
C ALA A 19 -21.73 27.42 -36.76
N LEU A 20 -21.23 26.84 -37.86
CA LEU A 20 -20.16 25.83 -37.83
C LEU A 20 -18.88 26.34 -37.16
N ARG A 21 -18.49 27.60 -37.42
CA ARG A 21 -17.32 28.20 -36.76
C ARG A 21 -17.53 28.37 -35.26
N ALA A 22 -18.72 28.79 -34.83
CA ALA A 22 -19.05 28.92 -33.42
C ALA A 22 -19.01 27.55 -32.72
N THR A 23 -19.60 26.52 -33.33
CA THR A 23 -19.57 25.15 -32.81
C THR A 23 -18.15 24.59 -32.74
N LEU A 24 -17.31 24.82 -33.75
CA LEU A 24 -15.90 24.41 -33.73
C LEU A 24 -15.11 25.11 -32.62
N GLN A 25 -15.35 26.41 -32.41
CA GLN A 25 -14.70 27.16 -31.35
C GLN A 25 -15.15 26.66 -29.97
N GLU A 26 -16.44 26.38 -29.79
CA GLU A 26 -17.00 25.82 -28.55
C GLU A 26 -16.39 24.44 -28.24
N HIS A 27 -16.35 23.53 -29.23
CA HIS A 27 -15.70 22.23 -29.06
C HIS A 27 -14.21 22.35 -28.77
N GLY A 28 -13.51 23.27 -29.43
CA GLY A 28 -12.08 23.55 -29.18
C GLY A 28 -11.83 24.03 -27.75
N CYS A 29 -12.68 24.94 -27.24
CA CYS A 29 -12.65 25.37 -25.86
C CYS A 29 -12.93 24.20 -24.90
N ARG A 30 -13.95 23.39 -25.18
CA ARG A 30 -14.34 22.24 -24.34
C ARG A 30 -13.24 21.17 -24.26
N LEU A 31 -12.59 20.87 -25.38
CA LEU A 31 -11.46 19.93 -25.42
C LEU A 31 -10.27 20.45 -24.61
N LYS A 32 -9.98 21.75 -24.69
CA LYS A 32 -8.91 22.37 -23.91
C LYS A 32 -9.20 22.30 -22.41
N THR A 33 -10.40 22.67 -21.98
CA THR A 33 -10.79 22.60 -20.57
C THR A 33 -10.76 21.18 -20.04
N GLN A 34 -11.22 20.20 -20.84
CA GLN A 34 -11.16 18.79 -20.49
C GLN A 34 -9.71 18.30 -20.36
N GLY A 35 -8.82 18.70 -21.26
CA GLY A 35 -7.39 18.39 -21.16
C GLY A 35 -6.76 18.96 -19.88
N GLU A 36 -7.06 20.19 -19.53
CA GLU A 36 -6.58 20.82 -18.28
C GLU A 36 -7.14 20.13 -17.02
N GLU A 37 -8.40 19.73 -17.04
CA GLU A 37 -9.04 19.02 -15.92
C GLU A 37 -8.44 17.63 -15.71
N THR A 38 -8.24 16.87 -16.80
CA THR A 38 -7.59 15.55 -16.74
C THR A 38 -6.16 15.63 -16.22
N ASP A 39 -5.36 16.60 -16.68
CA ASP A 39 -3.99 16.81 -16.17
C ASP A 39 -3.98 17.18 -14.68
N ARG A 40 -4.93 18.02 -14.23
CA ARG A 40 -5.08 18.35 -12.79
C ARG A 40 -5.43 17.13 -11.96
N LEU A 41 -6.39 16.31 -12.40
CA LEU A 41 -6.79 15.10 -11.70
C LEU A 41 -5.64 14.09 -11.62
N TYR A 42 -4.93 13.88 -12.72
CA TYR A 42 -3.78 13.00 -12.77
C TYR A 42 -2.68 13.45 -11.79
N LYS A 43 -2.37 14.74 -11.74
CA LYS A 43 -1.40 15.30 -10.80
C LYS A 43 -1.85 15.13 -9.34
N ALA A 44 -3.11 15.37 -9.04
CA ALA A 44 -3.64 15.18 -7.69
C ALA A 44 -3.53 13.71 -7.25
N GLN A 45 -3.85 12.77 -8.15
CA GLN A 45 -3.70 11.34 -7.90
C GLN A 45 -2.24 10.95 -7.65
N LEU A 46 -1.30 11.45 -8.46
CA LEU A 46 0.12 11.19 -8.25
C LEU A 46 0.61 11.69 -6.89
N VAL A 47 0.22 12.90 -6.47
CA VAL A 47 0.60 13.45 -5.16
C VAL A 47 0.05 12.58 -4.03
N SER A 48 -1.22 12.18 -4.11
CA SER A 48 -1.82 11.30 -3.10
C SER A 48 -1.15 9.92 -3.04
N LEU A 49 -0.73 9.39 -4.19
CA LEU A 49 -0.02 8.12 -4.28
C LEU A 49 1.37 8.22 -3.64
N GLU A 50 2.09 9.32 -3.88
CA GLU A 50 3.38 9.54 -3.25
C GLU A 50 3.28 9.67 -1.72
N GLU A 51 2.25 10.37 -1.23
CA GLU A 51 2.03 10.56 0.21
C GLU A 51 1.69 9.24 0.90
N THR A 52 0.78 8.46 0.32
CA THR A 52 0.41 7.12 0.83
C THR A 52 1.62 6.19 0.83
N TYR A 53 2.42 6.16 -0.24
CA TYR A 53 3.63 5.36 -0.30
C TYR A 53 4.66 5.76 0.77
N LYS A 54 4.89 7.06 0.98
CA LYS A 54 5.78 7.57 2.03
C LYS A 54 5.28 7.19 3.43
N ALA A 55 3.98 7.23 3.68
CA ALA A 55 3.39 6.82 4.95
C ALA A 55 3.59 5.31 5.19
N HIS A 56 3.32 4.47 4.18
CA HIS A 56 3.54 3.03 4.26
C HIS A 56 5.00 2.67 4.52
N LEU A 57 5.96 3.32 3.85
CA LEU A 57 7.38 3.08 4.10
C LEU A 57 7.77 3.40 5.55
N LYS A 58 7.30 4.53 6.10
CA LYS A 58 7.58 4.90 7.50
C LYS A 58 6.99 3.88 8.49
N GLN A 59 5.77 3.43 8.23
CA GLN A 59 5.14 2.40 9.06
C GLN A 59 5.93 1.09 9.02
N LEU A 60 6.30 0.64 7.81
CA LEU A 60 7.07 -0.60 7.62
C LEU A 60 8.45 -0.53 8.30
N GLU A 61 9.13 0.62 8.22
CA GLU A 61 10.40 0.84 8.93
C GLU A 61 10.23 0.76 10.45
N GLN A 62 9.13 1.28 11.00
CA GLN A 62 8.84 1.22 12.42
C GLN A 62 8.52 -0.21 12.86
N GLU A 63 7.68 -0.93 12.11
CA GLU A 63 7.35 -2.34 12.35
C GLU A 63 8.60 -3.22 12.31
N TYR A 64 9.48 -3.00 11.32
CA TYR A 64 10.75 -3.73 11.23
C TYR A 64 11.66 -3.48 12.45
N LYS A 65 11.77 -2.23 12.92
CA LYS A 65 12.55 -1.91 14.12
C LYS A 65 12.00 -2.61 15.36
N LEU A 66 10.68 -2.59 15.53
CA LEU A 66 10.01 -3.27 16.65
C LEU A 66 10.17 -4.78 16.57
N ALA A 67 9.94 -5.39 15.41
CA ALA A 67 10.10 -6.82 15.20
C ALA A 67 11.54 -7.27 15.45
N LYS A 68 12.53 -6.49 14.98
CA LYS A 68 13.95 -6.76 15.23
C LYS A 68 14.32 -6.69 16.70
N GLN A 69 13.79 -5.70 17.42
CA GLN A 69 14.01 -5.57 18.86
C GLN A 69 13.36 -6.73 19.61
N HIS A 70 12.11 -7.05 19.29
CA HIS A 70 11.40 -8.18 19.89
C HIS A 70 12.14 -9.51 19.67
N ALA A 71 12.60 -9.79 18.45
CA ALA A 71 13.36 -10.99 18.14
C ALA A 71 14.66 -11.10 18.94
N ARG A 72 15.35 -9.96 19.17
CA ARG A 72 16.55 -9.93 20.03
C ARG A 72 16.20 -10.22 21.48
N ASP A 73 15.17 -9.57 22.00
CA ASP A 73 14.73 -9.74 23.39
C ASP A 73 14.28 -11.18 23.65
N GLU A 74 13.56 -11.78 22.71
CA GLU A 74 13.11 -13.17 22.77
C GLU A 74 14.28 -14.16 22.69
N MET A 75 15.24 -13.93 21.80
CA MET A 75 16.47 -14.73 21.73
C MET A 75 17.24 -14.66 23.04
N HIS A 76 17.41 -13.47 23.61
CA HIS A 76 18.09 -13.28 24.89
C HIS A 76 17.38 -13.99 26.04
N ARG A 77 16.05 -13.88 26.13
CA ARG A 77 15.26 -14.59 27.14
C ARG A 77 15.37 -16.10 27.00
N THR A 78 15.32 -16.61 25.78
CA THR A 78 15.45 -18.05 25.51
C THR A 78 16.84 -18.54 25.91
N HIS A 79 17.88 -17.78 25.58
CA HIS A 79 19.25 -18.11 25.97
C HIS A 79 19.43 -18.07 27.50
N MET A 80 18.93 -17.04 28.18
CA MET A 80 19.02 -16.94 29.64
C MET A 80 18.29 -18.09 30.34
N ARG A 81 17.10 -18.49 29.85
CA ARG A 81 16.39 -19.67 30.38
C ARG A 81 17.17 -20.96 30.17
N ALA A 82 17.80 -21.15 29.01
CA ALA A 82 18.61 -22.33 28.75
C ALA A 82 19.82 -22.40 29.69
N VAL A 83 20.54 -21.28 29.87
CA VAL A 83 21.68 -21.21 30.79
C VAL A 83 21.23 -21.46 32.23
N GLN A 84 20.07 -20.94 32.64
CA GLN A 84 19.48 -21.23 33.96
C GLN A 84 19.25 -22.72 34.17
N GLN A 85 18.62 -23.39 33.20
CA GLN A 85 18.33 -24.83 33.26
C GLN A 85 19.62 -25.65 33.33
N GLU A 86 20.62 -25.35 32.51
CA GLU A 86 21.92 -26.02 32.53
C GLU A 86 22.63 -25.82 33.88
N MET A 87 22.57 -24.62 34.45
CA MET A 87 23.16 -24.36 35.75
C MET A 87 22.45 -25.12 36.87
N ASP A 88 21.12 -25.19 36.83
CA ASP A 88 20.35 -25.97 37.80
C ASP A 88 20.68 -27.46 37.70
N LEU A 89 20.82 -28.01 36.48
CA LEU A 89 21.29 -29.38 36.26
C LEU A 89 22.70 -29.63 36.81
N ILE A 90 23.63 -28.68 36.63
CA ILE A 90 24.99 -28.78 37.20
C ILE A 90 24.92 -28.82 38.72
N MET A 91 24.08 -27.99 39.34
CA MET A 91 23.92 -27.91 40.80
C MET A 91 23.26 -29.16 41.39
N GLU A 92 22.46 -29.88 40.61
CA GLU A 92 21.85 -31.16 41.00
C GLU A 92 22.75 -32.37 40.70
N SER A 93 23.83 -32.17 39.96
CA SER A 93 24.69 -33.25 39.48
C SER A 93 25.53 -33.89 40.61
N GLU A 94 25.70 -35.22 40.55
CA GLU A 94 26.57 -35.99 41.45
C GLU A 94 28.01 -35.42 41.56
N PRO A 95 28.65 -34.96 40.47
CA PRO A 95 29.95 -34.30 40.53
C PRO A 95 29.95 -33.03 41.38
N TYR A 96 28.88 -32.22 41.34
CA TYR A 96 28.76 -31.03 42.18
C TYR A 96 28.58 -31.40 43.65
N ILE A 97 27.71 -32.36 43.95
CA ILE A 97 27.42 -32.80 45.33
C ILE A 97 28.70 -33.27 46.02
N ARG A 98 29.58 -33.98 45.28
CA ARG A 98 30.86 -34.50 45.78
C ARG A 98 32.04 -33.53 45.63
N SER A 99 31.83 -32.33 45.08
CA SER A 99 32.90 -31.34 44.89
C SER A 99 33.37 -30.70 46.19
N ASP A 100 34.57 -30.11 46.15
CA ASP A 100 35.16 -29.41 47.27
C ASP A 100 34.40 -28.11 47.60
N PRO A 101 34.47 -27.61 48.86
CA PRO A 101 33.73 -26.42 49.28
C PRO A 101 34.04 -25.15 48.48
N LYS A 102 35.26 -25.02 47.94
CA LYS A 102 35.68 -23.86 47.16
C LYS A 102 35.04 -23.89 45.77
N THR A 103 34.92 -25.06 45.15
CA THR A 103 34.18 -25.26 43.90
C THR A 103 32.69 -24.98 44.08
N LYS A 104 32.08 -25.45 45.18
CA LYS A 104 30.68 -25.15 45.51
C LYS A 104 30.41 -23.66 45.63
N SER A 105 31.21 -22.95 46.43
CA SER A 105 31.08 -21.51 46.61
C SER A 105 31.22 -20.72 45.30
N LYS A 106 32.10 -21.15 44.39
CA LYS A 106 32.26 -20.51 43.06
C LYS A 106 31.03 -20.71 42.18
N LEU A 107 30.47 -21.92 42.15
CA LEU A 107 29.27 -22.23 41.37
C LEU A 107 28.04 -21.53 41.94
N GLU A 108 27.89 -21.47 43.25
CA GLU A 108 26.83 -20.66 43.90
C GLU A 108 26.97 -19.18 43.57
N GLY A 109 28.19 -18.64 43.57
CA GLY A 109 28.45 -17.27 43.12
C GLY A 109 28.09 -17.05 41.65
N LEU A 110 28.39 -18.00 40.78
CA LEU A 110 28.04 -17.95 39.37
C LEU A 110 26.52 -18.02 39.16
N LYS A 111 25.81 -18.84 39.95
CA LYS A 111 24.34 -18.91 39.97
C LYS A 111 23.72 -17.59 40.43
N ALA A 112 24.27 -16.96 41.46
CA ALA A 112 23.80 -15.66 41.93
C ALA A 112 23.97 -14.56 40.86
N ILE A 113 25.11 -14.54 40.17
CA ILE A 113 25.36 -13.60 39.06
C ILE A 113 24.38 -13.85 37.91
N MET A 114 24.17 -15.12 37.54
CA MET A 114 23.23 -15.50 36.49
C MET A 114 21.79 -15.10 36.82
N ASN A 115 21.33 -15.35 38.05
CA ASN A 115 20.02 -14.93 38.52
C ASN A 115 19.87 -13.41 38.45
N PHE A 116 20.89 -12.65 38.85
CA PHE A 116 20.88 -11.20 38.73
C PHE A 116 20.71 -10.74 37.27
N PHE A 117 21.45 -11.32 36.32
CA PHE A 117 21.27 -11.00 34.90
C PHE A 117 19.88 -11.42 34.40
N SER A 118 19.40 -12.60 34.78
CA SER A 118 18.07 -13.09 34.41
C SER A 118 16.98 -12.14 34.90
N ASP A 119 17.05 -11.68 36.15
CA ASP A 119 16.08 -10.74 36.72
C ASP A 119 16.10 -9.40 35.99
N VAL A 120 17.28 -8.89 35.64
CA VAL A 120 17.43 -7.65 34.85
C VAL A 120 16.84 -7.79 33.45
N PHE A 121 17.07 -8.92 32.76
CA PHE A 121 16.58 -9.14 31.39
C PHE A 121 15.10 -9.54 31.32
N LEU A 122 14.56 -10.17 32.37
CA LEU A 122 13.14 -10.55 32.45
C LEU A 122 12.26 -9.42 32.98
N ALA A 123 12.80 -8.51 33.79
CA ALA A 123 12.08 -7.33 34.28
C ALA A 123 11.91 -6.22 33.22
N LEU A 124 12.66 -6.27 32.12
CA LEU A 124 12.48 -5.34 31.00
C LEU A 124 11.14 -5.63 30.30
N PRO A 125 10.21 -4.65 30.25
CA PRO A 125 8.94 -4.84 29.57
C PRO A 125 9.20 -5.06 28.09
N THR A 126 8.75 -6.21 27.57
CA THR A 126 8.70 -6.40 26.12
C THR A 126 7.59 -5.52 25.59
N ALA A 127 7.95 -4.58 24.71
CA ALA A 127 7.00 -4.09 23.73
C ALA A 127 6.65 -5.28 22.83
N ALA A 128 5.63 -6.05 23.21
CA ALA A 128 5.05 -7.02 22.31
C ALA A 128 4.66 -6.24 21.05
N PRO A 129 5.08 -6.66 19.84
CA PRO A 129 4.48 -6.12 18.64
C PRO A 129 2.97 -6.35 18.80
N ALA A 130 2.20 -5.28 18.85
CA ALA A 130 0.80 -5.37 18.53
C ALA A 130 0.78 -5.80 17.06
N TYR A 131 0.82 -7.10 16.82
CA TYR A 131 0.23 -7.66 15.62
C TYR A 131 -1.23 -7.25 15.74
N THR A 132 -1.57 -6.09 15.19
CA THR A 132 -2.93 -5.89 14.72
C THR A 132 -3.14 -7.04 13.74
N GLU A 133 -3.78 -8.11 14.21
CA GLU A 133 -4.59 -8.96 13.36
C GLU A 133 -5.29 -7.99 12.43
N SER A 134 -4.84 -7.98 11.18
CA SER A 134 -5.61 -7.40 10.10
C SER A 134 -6.85 -8.27 10.11
N VAL A 135 -7.89 -7.78 10.77
CA VAL A 135 -9.21 -8.38 10.81
C VAL A 135 -9.48 -8.89 9.40
N GLU A 136 -9.72 -10.20 9.29
CA GLU A 136 -10.44 -10.79 8.17
C GLU A 136 -11.76 -10.03 8.06
N GLY A 137 -11.74 -9.01 7.23
CA GLY A 137 -12.78 -8.02 7.13
C GLY A 137 -12.40 -7.14 5.97
N SER A 138 -12.42 -7.74 4.78
CA SER A 138 -12.63 -7.11 3.48
C SER A 138 -12.48 -5.59 3.50
N GLY A 139 -11.25 -5.13 3.75
CA GLY A 139 -10.86 -3.77 3.44
C GLY A 139 -10.69 -3.78 1.94
N GLU A 140 -11.81 -3.59 1.22
CA GLU A 140 -11.76 -3.13 -0.15
C GLU A 140 -10.86 -1.89 -0.14
N VAL A 141 -9.59 -2.11 -0.45
CA VAL A 141 -8.79 -1.07 -1.09
C VAL A 141 -9.69 -0.63 -2.24
N PRO A 142 -10.16 0.63 -2.31
CA PRO A 142 -10.94 1.04 -3.46
C PRO A 142 -10.01 0.85 -4.65
N SER A 143 -10.22 -0.27 -5.35
CA SER A 143 -9.54 -0.56 -6.58
C SER A 143 -9.75 0.68 -7.43
N VAL A 144 -8.70 1.18 -8.04
CA VAL A 144 -8.80 2.30 -8.98
C VAL A 144 -9.82 1.94 -10.09
N ALA A 145 -10.13 0.66 -10.32
CA ALA A 145 -11.23 0.21 -11.16
C ALA A 145 -12.65 0.47 -10.60
N ALA A 146 -12.86 0.44 -9.27
CA ALA A 146 -14.15 0.70 -8.63
C ALA A 146 -14.51 2.19 -8.61
N ALA A 147 -13.52 3.08 -8.45
CA ALA A 147 -13.73 4.53 -8.58
C ALA A 147 -14.00 4.96 -10.03
N VAL A 148 -13.51 4.20 -11.01
CA VAL A 148 -13.82 4.40 -12.44
C VAL A 148 -15.21 3.87 -12.81
N ALA A 149 -15.70 2.83 -12.15
CA ALA A 149 -17.06 2.32 -12.36
C ALA A 149 -18.16 3.26 -11.80
N ALA A 150 -17.92 3.93 -10.68
CA ALA A 150 -18.91 4.81 -10.04
C ALA A 150 -19.16 6.15 -10.77
N ASN A 151 -18.25 6.58 -11.64
CA ASN A 151 -18.44 7.77 -12.51
C ASN A 151 -18.73 7.40 -13.97
N GLY A 152 -18.91 6.11 -14.26
CA GLY A 152 -19.17 5.57 -15.59
C GLY A 152 -20.65 5.27 -15.88
N GLU A 153 -21.58 5.67 -15.01
CA GLU A 153 -23.02 5.52 -15.26
C GLU A 153 -23.51 6.57 -16.27
N MET A 154 -23.01 6.47 -17.51
CA MET A 154 -23.71 6.97 -18.67
C MET A 154 -24.88 6.03 -18.92
N VAL A 155 -26.05 6.44 -18.43
CA VAL A 155 -27.39 6.13 -18.93
C VAL A 155 -27.36 5.28 -20.21
N GLU A 156 -27.63 3.98 -20.08
CA GLU A 156 -28.03 3.15 -21.23
C GLU A 156 -29.40 3.62 -21.71
N GLU A 157 -29.44 4.60 -22.62
CA GLU A 157 -30.58 4.75 -23.51
C GLU A 157 -30.57 3.57 -24.49
N ARG A 158 -31.47 2.61 -24.24
CA ARG A 158 -31.92 1.64 -25.24
C ARG A 158 -32.43 2.39 -26.48
N GLN A 159 -31.58 2.55 -27.48
CA GLN A 159 -32.03 2.78 -28.85
C GLN A 159 -32.07 1.45 -29.60
N THR A 160 -33.26 0.85 -29.63
CA THR A 160 -33.64 -0.13 -30.63
C THR A 160 -33.50 0.49 -32.02
N TYR A 161 -32.66 -0.11 -32.87
CA TYR A 161 -32.75 0.07 -34.32
C TYR A 161 -32.84 -1.30 -35.01
N PRO A 162 -33.54 -1.37 -36.16
CA PRO A 162 -33.93 -2.63 -36.76
C PRO A 162 -32.78 -3.28 -37.53
N ASP A 163 -32.83 -4.61 -37.56
CA ASP A 163 -32.15 -5.50 -38.50
C ASP A 163 -32.17 -4.92 -39.92
N GLU A 164 -30.99 -4.82 -40.58
CA GLU A 164 -30.83 -5.24 -41.97
C GLU A 164 -29.35 -5.56 -42.29
N LYS A 165 -29.12 -6.85 -42.58
CA LYS A 165 -28.20 -7.40 -43.58
C LYS A 165 -26.69 -7.24 -43.35
N SER A 166 -26.15 -8.33 -42.82
CA SER A 166 -24.80 -8.84 -43.05
C SER A 166 -24.31 -8.57 -44.47
N THR A 167 -23.17 -7.87 -44.60
CA THR A 167 -22.29 -8.03 -45.75
C THR A 167 -20.90 -8.34 -45.23
N ALA A 168 -20.53 -9.61 -45.30
CA ALA A 168 -19.18 -10.09 -45.05
C ALA A 168 -18.27 -9.57 -46.16
N ILE A 169 -17.25 -8.78 -45.82
CA ILE A 169 -16.13 -8.52 -46.73
C ILE A 169 -15.09 -9.60 -46.46
N LEU A 170 -15.05 -10.57 -47.36
CA LEU A 170 -13.98 -11.55 -47.53
C LEU A 170 -12.68 -10.82 -47.84
N ILE A 171 -11.70 -10.93 -46.95
CA ILE A 171 -10.30 -10.66 -47.27
C ILE A 171 -9.74 -11.93 -47.93
N SER A 172 -9.14 -11.78 -49.09
CA SER A 172 -8.29 -12.79 -49.73
C SER A 172 -7.05 -12.07 -50.31
N PRO A 173 -5.91 -12.77 -50.41
CA PRO A 173 -4.56 -12.24 -50.16
C PRO A 173 -4.05 -11.21 -51.16
#